data_AF-A0AAU3VD79-F1
#
_entry.id   AF-A0AAU3VD79-F1
#
_cell.length_a   1.000
_cell.length_b   1.000
_cell.length_c   1.000
_cell.angle_alpha   90.00
_cell.angle_beta   90.00
_cell.angle_gamma   90.00
#
_symmetry.space_group_name_H-M   'P 1'
#
loop_
_entity.id
_entity.type
_entity.pdbx_description
1 polymer ?
#
loop_
_entity_poly.entity_id
_entity_poly.type
_entity_poly.pdbx_seq_one_letter_code
_entity_poly.pdbx_strand_id
1 'polypeptide(L)'
;MSDSSRESLAGAGWESQQPGAYRELMPARVVNLSWLDPVTLWKARNGPLASLFGDPTGRDRQRWVNGQTERGASGADLVIERDDPDTFSFLLLGDTGEGDDPQYAVVPGMLKAGAGTRYAVICSDVLYPVGSANEYDTKFFRPYRDYDAPVYAIPGNHDWYDGLNGFMRVFCRAPALPPAPRPRPLTRAWWRTLLWARPDVPDDARLDEARRMRSAPSQTASQPGPYWAIDSGPIRIIGIDTGLLGDIDREQGEWLRRVSRGPRPKILVTGSPIYVDGEHHPCAIEGGGTVDEVVRDPEHNFVAVIGGDIHNYQRYPVDVDGRRIEYVVSGGGGAFMHATHTIPRVAVGGVTEDRFRCYPMRGDSLAFYSRLYGRRLHLRRLFDLTPDEASAVLARRLGIPATRATGARVTWRTRFVASVLGAPRRPDRRRRLRLPVRRVLTRLLSPGSATYSPPFFKSFLRLDVSPAAVRVRCFAATGLLAHELDPPVEDDFTVPLPYANGT
;
A
#
# COMPACT_ATOMS: atom_id res chain seq x y z
N MET A 1 -23.34 3.12 10.43
CA MET A 1 -22.21 2.27 10.09
C MET A 1 -22.81 0.96 9.68
N SER A 2 -22.58 0.59 8.44
CA SER A 2 -22.97 -0.68 7.87
C SER A 2 -22.19 -1.81 8.55
N ASP A 3 -22.77 -3.01 8.53
CA ASP A 3 -22.09 -4.21 9.00
C ASP A 3 -20.75 -4.37 8.26
N SER A 4 -19.71 -4.72 9.02
CA SER A 4 -18.39 -5.08 8.48
C SER A 4 -18.41 -6.47 7.83
N SER A 5 -17.36 -6.79 7.06
CA SER A 5 -17.19 -8.16 6.54
C SER A 5 -17.14 -9.21 7.64
N ARG A 6 -16.75 -8.85 8.87
CA ARG A 6 -16.67 -9.77 10.01
C ARG A 6 -18.05 -10.19 10.51
N GLU A 7 -19.05 -9.35 10.33
CA GLU A 7 -20.40 -9.53 10.86
C GLU A 7 -21.31 -10.23 9.85
N SER A 8 -21.24 -9.89 8.56
CA SER A 8 -22.15 -10.44 7.55
C SER A 8 -21.54 -10.60 6.16
N LEU A 9 -22.21 -11.41 5.32
CA LEU A 9 -21.88 -11.55 3.89
C LEU A 9 -22.21 -10.27 3.11
N ALA A 10 -23.28 -9.59 3.48
CA ALA A 10 -23.64 -8.27 2.98
C ALA A 10 -22.56 -7.22 3.29
N GLY A 11 -22.02 -7.23 4.51
CA GLY A 11 -20.91 -6.35 4.91
C GLY A 11 -19.62 -6.62 4.11
N ALA A 12 -19.41 -7.85 3.67
CA ALA A 12 -18.31 -8.21 2.76
C ALA A 12 -18.59 -7.92 1.27
N GLY A 13 -19.81 -7.51 0.92
CA GLY A 13 -20.22 -7.23 -0.45
C GLY A 13 -20.53 -8.46 -1.30
N TRP A 14 -20.88 -9.60 -0.69
CA TRP A 14 -21.23 -10.83 -1.43
C TRP A 14 -22.69 -10.93 -1.85
N GLU A 15 -23.58 -10.20 -1.19
CA GLU A 15 -25.01 -10.19 -1.50
C GLU A 15 -25.35 -9.19 -2.60
N SER A 16 -26.38 -9.48 -3.40
CA SER A 16 -26.72 -8.72 -4.60
C SER A 16 -27.09 -7.28 -4.27
N GLN A 17 -26.16 -6.37 -4.55
CA GLN A 17 -26.33 -4.93 -4.37
C GLN A 17 -26.06 -4.21 -5.68
N GLN A 18 -26.63 -3.01 -5.81
CA GLN A 18 -26.43 -2.16 -6.98
C GLN A 18 -24.95 -1.75 -7.08
N PRO A 19 -24.35 -1.74 -8.29
CA PRO A 19 -23.04 -1.15 -8.50
C PRO A 19 -23.01 0.31 -8.01
N GLY A 20 -21.86 0.72 -7.48
CA GLY A 20 -21.65 2.07 -6.98
C GLY A 20 -21.67 3.16 -8.06
N ALA A 21 -21.89 4.40 -7.64
CA ALA A 21 -21.88 5.60 -8.45
C ALA A 21 -20.46 6.01 -8.89
N TYR A 22 -19.40 5.36 -8.38
CA TYR A 22 -18.02 5.61 -8.79
C TYR A 22 -17.81 5.60 -10.32
N ARG A 23 -18.63 4.84 -11.06
CA ARG A 23 -18.56 4.75 -12.52
C ARG A 23 -18.84 6.08 -13.22
N GLU A 24 -19.65 6.95 -12.62
CA GLU A 24 -19.93 8.30 -13.13
C GLU A 24 -18.71 9.23 -12.99
N LEU A 25 -17.81 8.89 -12.06
CA LEU A 25 -16.55 9.61 -11.86
C LEU A 25 -15.47 9.16 -12.84
N MET A 26 -15.59 8.00 -13.50
CA MET A 26 -14.57 7.42 -14.38
C MET A 26 -14.46 8.13 -15.74
N PRO A 27 -13.31 8.05 -16.44
CA PRO A 27 -13.14 8.74 -17.72
C PRO A 27 -13.95 8.03 -18.79
N ALA A 28 -14.32 8.76 -19.85
CA ALA A 28 -15.08 8.18 -20.96
C ALA A 28 -14.37 6.97 -21.59
N ARG A 29 -13.04 6.94 -21.52
CA ARG A 29 -12.21 5.81 -21.91
C ARG A 29 -11.30 5.41 -20.76
N VAL A 30 -11.43 4.16 -20.31
CA VAL A 30 -10.57 3.53 -19.31
C VAL A 30 -9.74 2.47 -20.02
N VAL A 31 -8.43 2.50 -19.79
CA VAL A 31 -7.52 1.48 -20.32
C VAL A 31 -7.20 0.53 -19.19
N ASN A 32 -7.86 -0.63 -19.22
CA ASN A 32 -7.67 -1.69 -18.24
C ASN A 32 -6.25 -2.25 -18.35
N LEU A 33 -5.54 -2.26 -17.23
CA LEU A 33 -4.20 -2.81 -17.14
C LEU A 33 -4.24 -4.34 -17.19
N SER A 34 -3.32 -4.91 -17.97
CA SER A 34 -3.06 -6.35 -17.98
C SER A 34 -1.62 -6.59 -17.59
N TRP A 35 -1.40 -7.10 -16.40
CA TRP A 35 -0.06 -7.48 -15.94
C TRP A 35 0.54 -8.69 -16.66
N LEU A 36 -0.21 -9.30 -17.59
CA LEU A 36 0.26 -10.38 -18.46
C LEU A 36 0.62 -9.86 -19.87
N ASP A 37 0.36 -8.60 -20.16
CA ASP A 37 0.70 -7.98 -21.43
C ASP A 37 2.23 -7.80 -21.56
N PRO A 38 2.86 -8.31 -22.63
CA PRO A 38 4.30 -8.15 -22.87
C PRO A 38 4.77 -6.69 -22.89
N VAL A 39 3.95 -5.75 -23.36
CA VAL A 39 4.33 -4.32 -23.38
C VAL A 39 4.41 -3.77 -21.96
N THR A 40 3.43 -4.08 -21.13
CA THR A 40 3.41 -3.73 -19.70
C THR A 40 4.61 -4.31 -18.96
N LEU A 41 4.91 -5.59 -19.16
CA LEU A 41 6.08 -6.25 -18.56
C LEU A 41 7.41 -5.64 -19.05
N TRP A 42 7.48 -5.29 -20.34
CA TRP A 42 8.65 -4.63 -20.91
C TRP A 42 8.88 -3.24 -20.31
N LYS A 43 7.80 -2.48 -20.04
CA LYS A 43 7.89 -1.18 -19.36
C LYS A 43 8.38 -1.32 -17.91
N ALA A 44 7.94 -2.36 -17.20
CA ALA A 44 8.35 -2.64 -15.81
C ALA A 44 9.71 -3.37 -15.66
N ARG A 45 10.48 -3.56 -16.75
CA ARG A 45 11.73 -4.36 -16.75
C ARG A 45 12.85 -3.84 -15.83
N ASN A 46 12.75 -2.59 -15.38
CA ASN A 46 13.77 -1.95 -14.54
C ASN A 46 13.96 -2.67 -13.19
N GLY A 47 12.89 -3.22 -12.59
CA GLY A 47 12.99 -4.02 -11.37
C GLY A 47 13.87 -5.27 -11.54
N PRO A 48 13.56 -6.20 -12.46
CA PRO A 48 14.42 -7.34 -12.76
C PRO A 48 15.86 -6.96 -13.14
N LEU A 49 16.05 -5.89 -13.90
CA LEU A 49 17.39 -5.39 -14.25
C LEU A 49 18.14 -4.86 -13.03
N ALA A 50 17.47 -4.20 -12.08
CA ALA A 50 18.08 -3.74 -10.83
C ALA A 50 18.62 -4.92 -10.02
N SER A 51 17.83 -5.98 -9.86
CA SER A 51 18.28 -7.19 -9.16
C SER A 51 19.49 -7.87 -9.84
N LEU A 52 19.56 -7.83 -11.18
CA LEU A 52 20.63 -8.48 -11.94
C LEU A 52 21.89 -7.62 -12.08
N PHE A 53 21.77 -6.30 -12.17
CA PHE A 53 22.87 -5.41 -12.54
C PHE A 53 23.16 -4.29 -11.52
N GLY A 54 22.47 -4.31 -10.37
CA GLY A 54 22.60 -3.34 -9.28
C GLY A 54 21.50 -2.28 -9.33
N ASP A 55 21.04 -1.85 -8.16
CA ASP A 55 19.98 -0.85 -8.01
C ASP A 55 20.55 0.59 -8.05
N PRO A 56 20.14 1.45 -9.00
CA PRO A 56 20.57 2.85 -9.03
C PRO A 56 19.82 3.76 -8.05
N THR A 57 18.73 3.27 -7.46
CA THR A 57 17.73 4.08 -6.74
C THR A 57 18.36 4.98 -5.69
N GLY A 58 19.20 4.46 -4.79
CA GLY A 58 19.84 5.27 -3.74
C GLY A 58 20.65 6.45 -4.30
N ARG A 59 21.42 6.23 -5.37
CA ARG A 59 22.20 7.29 -6.02
C ARG A 59 21.30 8.34 -6.67
N ASP A 60 20.30 7.91 -7.42
CA ASP A 60 19.42 8.85 -8.13
C ASP A 60 18.51 9.61 -7.15
N ARG A 61 18.08 8.97 -6.06
CA ARG A 61 17.36 9.60 -4.94
C ARG A 61 18.19 10.72 -4.31
N GLN A 62 19.46 10.46 -4.00
CA GLN A 62 20.36 11.48 -3.47
C GLN A 62 20.49 12.67 -4.41
N ARG A 63 20.60 12.43 -5.72
CA ARG A 63 20.67 13.50 -6.73
C ARG A 63 19.39 14.32 -6.78
N TRP A 64 18.22 13.67 -6.67
CA TRP A 64 16.93 14.34 -6.57
C TRP A 64 16.84 15.23 -5.33
N VAL A 65 17.21 14.71 -4.15
CA VAL A 65 17.20 15.44 -2.88
C VAL A 65 18.17 16.62 -2.90
N ASN A 66 19.41 16.41 -3.36
CA ASN A 66 20.39 17.49 -3.48
C ASN A 66 19.89 18.61 -4.40
N GLY A 67 19.29 18.27 -5.54
CA GLY A 67 18.72 19.26 -6.45
C GLY A 67 17.58 20.08 -5.85
N GLN A 68 16.80 19.51 -4.93
CA GLN A 68 15.76 20.25 -4.21
C GLN A 68 16.35 21.17 -3.14
N THR A 69 17.34 20.70 -2.39
CA THR A 69 18.04 21.49 -1.36
C THR A 69 18.80 22.66 -1.99
N GLU A 70 19.52 22.45 -3.09
CA GLU A 70 20.26 23.51 -3.82
C GLU A 70 19.35 24.64 -4.32
N ARG A 71 18.08 24.32 -4.61
CA ARG A 71 17.07 25.30 -5.04
C ARG A 71 16.36 26.01 -3.87
N GLY A 72 16.68 25.65 -2.63
CA GLY A 72 15.98 26.15 -1.45
C GLY A 72 14.53 25.64 -1.34
N ALA A 73 14.18 24.56 -2.04
CA ALA A 73 12.83 23.96 -1.98
C ALA A 73 12.60 23.20 -0.66
N SER A 74 13.68 22.93 0.09
CA SER A 74 13.65 22.16 1.32
C SER A 74 14.77 22.57 2.28
N GLY A 75 14.47 22.60 3.58
CA GLY A 75 15.51 22.61 4.62
C GLY A 75 16.26 21.27 4.65
N ALA A 76 17.41 21.24 5.33
CA ALA A 76 18.27 20.04 5.39
C ALA A 76 17.58 18.77 5.93
N ASP A 77 16.55 18.94 6.76
CA ASP A 77 15.83 17.83 7.38
C ASP A 77 14.54 17.42 6.64
N LEU A 78 14.19 18.08 5.52
CA LEU A 78 12.99 17.77 4.71
C LEU A 78 11.69 17.70 5.56
N VAL A 79 11.61 18.54 6.60
CA VAL A 79 10.43 18.65 7.48
C VAL A 79 9.44 19.64 6.88
N ILE A 80 8.19 19.23 6.79
CA ILE A 80 7.03 20.04 6.45
C ILE A 80 6.37 20.43 7.77
N GLU A 81 6.46 21.71 8.12
CA GLU A 81 5.79 22.29 9.29
C GLU A 81 4.33 22.61 8.94
N ARG A 82 3.39 22.17 9.78
CA ARG A 82 1.97 22.45 9.63
C ARG A 82 1.38 23.02 10.91
N ASP A 83 0.53 24.04 10.76
CA ASP A 83 -0.26 24.63 11.85
C ASP A 83 -1.57 23.84 12.05
N ASP A 84 -1.46 22.51 12.17
CA ASP A 84 -2.60 21.66 12.48
C ASP A 84 -2.87 21.68 14.00
N PRO A 85 -4.14 21.73 14.43
CA PRO A 85 -4.49 21.72 15.85
C PRO A 85 -4.13 20.38 16.51
N ASP A 86 -4.10 20.36 17.84
CA ASP A 86 -3.77 19.15 18.59
C ASP A 86 -4.76 17.99 18.38
N THR A 87 -5.98 18.31 17.96
CA THR A 87 -7.00 17.35 17.54
C THR A 87 -7.32 17.56 16.06
N PHE A 88 -6.98 16.58 15.22
CA PHE A 88 -7.21 16.65 13.79
C PHE A 88 -7.40 15.25 13.20
N SER A 89 -7.77 15.17 11.92
CA SER A 89 -7.87 13.90 11.20
C SER A 89 -7.16 13.97 9.87
N PHE A 90 -6.61 12.85 9.41
CA PHE A 90 -6.04 12.72 8.07
C PHE A 90 -6.39 11.35 7.45
N LEU A 91 -6.29 11.26 6.13
CA LEU A 91 -6.47 10.00 5.40
C LEU A 91 -5.14 9.35 5.06
N LEU A 92 -5.14 8.02 4.96
CA LEU A 92 -4.04 7.27 4.37
C LEU A 92 -4.57 6.25 3.36
N LEU A 93 -4.00 6.25 2.17
CA LEU A 93 -4.27 5.30 1.09
C LEU A 93 -2.94 4.67 0.66
N GLY A 94 -2.95 3.49 0.06
CA GLY A 94 -1.75 2.90 -0.53
C GLY A 94 -2.06 2.21 -1.85
N ASP A 95 -1.07 2.16 -2.75
CA ASP A 95 -1.14 1.42 -4.02
C ASP A 95 -2.37 1.82 -4.86
N THR A 96 -2.49 3.13 -5.13
CA THR A 96 -3.73 3.72 -5.65
C THR A 96 -3.92 3.53 -7.16
N GLY A 97 -2.89 3.72 -7.98
CA GLY A 97 -3.09 4.27 -9.33
C GLY A 97 -3.11 3.31 -10.50
N GLU A 98 -4.18 2.53 -10.70
CA GLU A 98 -4.45 1.86 -11.99
C GLU A 98 -5.34 2.71 -12.93
N GLY A 99 -6.13 3.66 -12.39
CA GLY A 99 -7.02 4.53 -13.16
C GLY A 99 -8.33 3.88 -13.60
N ASP A 100 -8.73 2.80 -12.92
CA ASP A 100 -9.78 1.86 -13.31
C ASP A 100 -10.85 1.67 -12.23
N ASP A 101 -11.78 0.73 -12.44
CA ASP A 101 -12.93 0.52 -11.55
C ASP A 101 -12.55 0.38 -10.06
N PRO A 102 -11.58 -0.45 -9.66
CA PRO A 102 -11.27 -0.64 -8.26
C PRO A 102 -10.68 0.61 -7.59
N GLN A 103 -9.87 1.42 -8.28
CA GLN A 103 -9.41 2.71 -7.73
C GLN A 103 -10.58 3.68 -7.55
N TYR A 104 -11.41 3.87 -8.58
CA TYR A 104 -12.51 4.82 -8.50
C TYR A 104 -13.57 4.39 -7.48
N ALA A 105 -13.76 3.09 -7.25
CA ALA A 105 -14.66 2.55 -6.22
C ALA A 105 -14.29 2.98 -4.78
N VAL A 106 -13.04 3.40 -4.54
CA VAL A 106 -12.61 3.94 -3.24
C VAL A 106 -13.09 5.38 -3.03
N VAL A 107 -13.20 6.16 -4.12
CA VAL A 107 -13.34 7.62 -4.07
C VAL A 107 -14.60 8.07 -3.31
N PRO A 108 -15.83 7.58 -3.58
CA PRO A 108 -17.01 8.10 -2.90
C PRO A 108 -16.97 7.88 -1.38
N GLY A 109 -16.61 6.66 -0.95
CA GLY A 109 -16.47 6.33 0.46
C GLY A 109 -15.34 7.11 1.14
N MET A 110 -14.22 7.29 0.44
CA MET A 110 -13.09 8.10 0.90
C MET A 110 -13.48 9.56 1.10
N LEU A 111 -14.19 10.19 0.16
CA LEU A 111 -14.63 11.58 0.29
C LEU A 111 -15.60 11.75 1.46
N LYS A 112 -16.54 10.81 1.62
CA LYS A 112 -17.50 10.83 2.73
C LYS A 112 -16.81 10.66 4.09
N ALA A 113 -16.01 9.61 4.23
CA ALA A 113 -15.29 9.34 5.48
C ALA A 113 -14.17 10.34 5.75
N GLY A 114 -13.63 10.98 4.71
CA GLY A 114 -12.56 11.97 4.75
C GLY A 114 -13.01 13.41 4.94
N ALA A 115 -14.31 13.68 5.03
CA ALA A 115 -14.81 15.03 5.27
C ALA A 115 -14.18 15.65 6.53
N GLY A 116 -13.65 16.87 6.37
CA GLY A 116 -12.98 17.63 7.43
C GLY A 116 -11.55 17.17 7.76
N THR A 117 -10.97 16.24 7.01
CA THR A 117 -9.55 15.87 7.18
C THR A 117 -8.60 16.97 6.71
N ARG A 118 -7.45 17.10 7.36
CA ARG A 118 -6.46 18.17 7.10
C ARG A 118 -5.58 17.91 5.89
N TYR A 119 -5.37 16.65 5.55
CA TYR A 119 -4.59 16.17 4.42
C TYR A 119 -4.80 14.65 4.24
N ALA A 120 -4.29 14.13 3.13
CA ALA A 120 -4.11 12.70 2.90
C ALA A 120 -2.64 12.35 2.64
N VAL A 121 -2.28 11.10 2.91
CA VAL A 121 -0.99 10.51 2.57
C VAL A 121 -1.21 9.30 1.67
N ILE A 122 -0.54 9.24 0.52
CA ILE A 122 -0.44 8.04 -0.31
C ILE A 122 0.84 7.28 0.08
N CYS A 123 0.66 6.05 0.53
CA CYS A 123 1.67 5.13 1.02
C CYS A 123 2.02 4.13 -0.09
N SER A 124 3.07 4.44 -0.86
CA SER A 124 3.57 3.62 -1.97
C SER A 124 2.72 3.65 -3.24
N ASP A 125 3.39 3.31 -4.34
CA ASP A 125 2.88 3.09 -5.70
C ASP A 125 1.71 3.99 -6.08
N VAL A 126 2.02 5.27 -6.29
CA VAL A 126 1.00 6.24 -6.67
C VAL A 126 0.42 5.88 -8.04
N LEU A 127 1.25 5.39 -8.95
CA LEU A 127 0.87 5.00 -10.32
C LEU A 127 1.36 3.60 -10.71
N TYR A 128 0.51 2.91 -11.47
CA TYR A 128 0.77 1.66 -12.18
C TYR A 128 0.59 1.83 -13.68
N PRO A 129 1.26 1.04 -14.54
CA PRO A 129 2.27 0.05 -14.15
C PRO A 129 3.64 0.69 -13.91
N VAL A 130 3.82 1.94 -14.31
CA VAL A 130 5.04 2.76 -14.22
C VAL A 130 4.62 4.17 -13.85
N GLY A 131 5.42 4.86 -13.03
CA GLY A 131 5.21 6.24 -12.57
C GLY A 131 5.24 7.35 -13.63
N SER A 132 4.83 7.08 -14.88
CA SER A 132 4.92 8.04 -15.99
C SER A 132 4.13 9.33 -15.71
N ALA A 133 4.79 10.47 -15.86
CA ALA A 133 4.20 11.79 -15.69
C ALA A 133 2.92 11.99 -16.54
N ASN A 134 2.84 11.32 -17.69
CA ASN A 134 1.76 11.47 -18.67
C ASN A 134 0.45 10.73 -18.28
N GLU A 135 0.47 9.96 -17.19
CA GLU A 135 -0.69 9.19 -16.72
C GLU A 135 -1.30 9.74 -15.42
N TYR A 136 -0.71 10.78 -14.83
CA TYR A 136 -1.19 11.39 -13.59
C TYR A 136 -2.56 12.04 -13.73
N ASP A 137 -2.95 12.45 -14.95
CA ASP A 137 -4.24 13.06 -15.22
C ASP A 137 -5.40 12.16 -14.80
N THR A 138 -5.36 10.90 -15.21
CA THR A 138 -6.44 9.91 -15.04
C THR A 138 -6.28 9.07 -13.80
N LYS A 139 -5.04 8.94 -13.28
CA LYS A 139 -4.69 8.08 -12.14
C LYS A 139 -4.50 8.82 -10.81
N PHE A 140 -4.34 10.15 -10.83
CA PHE A 140 -4.22 10.95 -9.61
C PHE A 140 -5.11 12.19 -9.61
N PHE A 141 -4.95 13.10 -10.57
CA PHE A 141 -5.64 14.39 -10.55
C PHE A 141 -7.15 14.24 -10.66
N ARG A 142 -7.62 13.41 -11.58
CA ARG A 142 -9.05 13.16 -11.80
C ARG A 142 -9.75 12.38 -10.68
N PRO A 143 -9.27 11.20 -10.23
CA PRO A 143 -9.97 10.45 -9.17
C PRO A 143 -10.03 11.22 -7.86
N TYR A 144 -9.02 12.04 -7.56
CA TYR A 144 -8.96 12.79 -6.31
C TYR A 144 -9.38 14.26 -6.46
N ARG A 145 -9.92 14.70 -7.60
CA ARG A 145 -10.23 16.13 -7.85
C ARG A 145 -11.08 16.80 -6.77
N ASP A 146 -12.01 16.05 -6.19
CA ASP A 146 -13.00 16.54 -5.23
C ASP A 146 -12.54 16.41 -3.77
N TYR A 147 -11.34 15.87 -3.51
CA TYR A 147 -10.76 15.84 -2.16
C TYR A 147 -10.15 17.21 -1.80
N ASP A 148 -10.82 17.96 -0.94
CA ASP A 148 -10.55 19.37 -0.63
C ASP A 148 -9.46 19.58 0.44
N ALA A 149 -8.34 18.87 0.32
CA ALA A 149 -7.17 19.02 1.18
C ALA A 149 -5.87 18.61 0.44
N PRO A 150 -4.69 18.96 0.99
CA PRO A 150 -3.40 18.57 0.43
C PRO A 150 -3.24 17.05 0.40
N VAL A 151 -2.51 16.55 -0.58
CA VAL A 151 -2.13 15.13 -0.67
C VAL A 151 -0.61 15.05 -0.74
N TYR A 152 -0.03 14.36 0.23
CA TYR A 152 1.39 13.99 0.26
C TYR A 152 1.53 12.54 -0.16
N ALA A 153 2.72 12.14 -0.61
CA ALA A 153 2.97 10.76 -0.99
C ALA A 153 4.40 10.33 -0.68
N ILE A 154 4.61 9.03 -0.52
CA ILE A 154 5.92 8.40 -0.70
C ILE A 154 5.88 7.51 -1.94
N PRO A 155 6.99 7.39 -2.68
CA PRO A 155 7.01 6.55 -3.86
C PRO A 155 7.17 5.07 -3.51
N GLY A 156 6.62 4.21 -4.36
CA GLY A 156 6.91 2.79 -4.37
C GLY A 156 7.79 2.37 -5.53
N ASN A 157 8.00 1.06 -5.69
CA ASN A 157 8.82 0.50 -6.76
C ASN A 157 8.24 0.81 -8.16
N HIS A 158 6.92 0.94 -8.30
CA HIS A 158 6.31 1.28 -9.59
C HIS A 158 6.60 2.73 -10.01
N ASP A 159 6.69 3.64 -9.05
CA ASP A 159 7.09 5.03 -9.30
C ASP A 159 8.56 5.12 -9.75
N TRP A 160 9.42 4.20 -9.28
CA TRP A 160 10.83 4.16 -9.66
C TRP A 160 11.12 3.57 -11.04
N TYR A 161 10.16 2.91 -11.69
CA TYR A 161 10.38 2.35 -13.02
C TYR A 161 10.64 3.42 -14.09
N ASP A 162 10.28 4.68 -13.86
CA ASP A 162 10.65 5.81 -14.73
C ASP A 162 11.86 6.61 -14.20
N GLY A 163 12.55 6.15 -13.15
CA GLY A 163 13.59 6.92 -12.47
C GLY A 163 13.05 8.02 -11.54
N LEU A 164 11.80 7.89 -11.10
CA LEU A 164 11.08 8.79 -10.21
C LEU A 164 10.71 10.16 -10.82
N ASN A 165 10.69 10.25 -12.15
CA ASN A 165 10.48 11.52 -12.85
C ASN A 165 9.05 12.05 -12.67
N GLY A 166 8.03 11.23 -12.90
CA GLY A 166 6.64 11.65 -12.74
C GLY A 166 6.31 12.06 -11.31
N PHE A 167 6.75 11.25 -10.34
CA PHE A 167 6.54 11.52 -8.92
C PHE A 167 7.17 12.86 -8.49
N MET A 168 8.46 13.06 -8.77
CA MET A 168 9.18 14.29 -8.39
C MET A 168 8.59 15.52 -9.07
N ARG A 169 8.08 15.38 -10.30
CA ARG A 169 7.44 16.48 -11.02
C ARG A 169 6.07 16.83 -10.44
N VAL A 170 5.27 15.84 -10.06
CA VAL A 170 3.89 16.05 -9.58
C VAL A 170 3.87 16.56 -8.14
N PHE A 171 4.50 15.83 -7.22
CA PHE A 171 4.45 16.11 -5.79
C PHE A 171 5.50 17.14 -5.35
N CYS A 172 6.73 17.02 -5.84
CA CYS A 172 7.85 17.83 -5.38
C CYS A 172 8.11 19.09 -6.23
N ARG A 173 7.35 19.27 -7.34
CA ARG A 173 7.55 20.36 -8.33
C ARG A 173 9.01 20.45 -8.81
N ALA A 174 9.68 19.31 -8.87
CA ALA A 174 11.07 19.23 -9.29
C ALA A 174 11.18 19.42 -10.82
N PRO A 175 12.28 20.01 -11.31
CA PRO A 175 12.58 20.04 -12.74
C PRO A 175 13.08 18.66 -13.18
N ALA A 176 13.39 18.47 -14.45
CA ALA A 176 14.02 17.22 -14.89
C ALA A 176 15.38 17.02 -14.18
N LEU A 177 15.66 15.80 -13.72
CA LEU A 177 16.96 15.47 -13.17
C LEU A 177 18.00 15.50 -14.30
N PRO A 178 19.16 16.16 -14.12
CA PRO A 178 20.23 16.11 -15.10
C PRO A 178 20.63 14.65 -15.42
N PRO A 179 21.20 14.35 -16.60
CA PRO A 179 21.66 13.00 -16.90
C PRO A 179 22.83 12.60 -15.98
N ALA A 180 22.83 11.36 -15.51
CA ALA A 180 23.94 10.81 -14.75
C ALA A 180 25.19 10.60 -15.64
N PRO A 181 26.42 10.64 -15.08
CA PRO A 181 27.63 10.29 -15.80
C PRO A 181 27.54 8.88 -16.41
N ARG A 182 28.03 8.73 -17.65
CA ARG A 182 28.03 7.42 -18.32
C ARG A 182 28.94 6.43 -17.59
N PRO A 183 28.46 5.21 -17.29
CA PRO A 183 29.30 4.18 -16.68
C PRO A 183 30.37 3.70 -17.65
N ARG A 184 31.49 3.19 -17.10
CA ARG A 184 32.56 2.57 -17.90
C ARG A 184 32.00 1.40 -18.72
N PRO A 185 32.39 1.26 -20.01
CA PRO A 185 31.92 0.16 -20.86
C PRO A 185 32.09 -1.22 -20.21
N LEU A 186 31.17 -2.14 -20.52
CA LEU A 186 31.18 -3.55 -20.07
C LEU A 186 31.05 -3.80 -18.56
N THR A 187 30.88 -2.76 -17.74
CA THR A 187 30.53 -2.92 -16.31
C THR A 187 29.05 -3.32 -16.13
N ARG A 188 28.68 -3.84 -14.95
CA ARG A 188 27.25 -4.13 -14.63
C ARG A 188 26.38 -2.88 -14.81
N ALA A 189 26.87 -1.72 -14.37
CA ALA A 189 26.18 -0.43 -14.54
C ALA A 189 26.00 -0.03 -16.02
N TRP A 190 26.94 -0.39 -16.90
CA TRP A 190 26.83 -0.15 -18.34
C TRP A 190 25.76 -1.03 -18.99
N TRP A 191 25.77 -2.34 -18.69
CA TRP A 191 24.71 -3.26 -19.14
C TRP A 191 23.33 -2.83 -18.64
N ARG A 192 23.24 -2.41 -17.38
CA ARG A 192 22.03 -1.82 -16.82
C ARG A 192 21.56 -0.63 -17.66
N THR A 193 22.43 0.37 -17.86
CA THR A 193 22.09 1.60 -18.58
C THR A 193 21.64 1.35 -20.01
N LEU A 194 22.22 0.36 -20.69
CA LEU A 194 21.85 -0.01 -22.06
C LEU A 194 20.44 -0.63 -22.13
N LEU A 195 20.08 -1.46 -21.16
CA LEU A 195 18.82 -2.19 -21.12
C LEU A 195 17.70 -1.44 -20.38
N TRP A 196 18.05 -0.43 -19.57
CA TRP A 196 17.12 0.35 -18.75
C TRP A 196 16.02 1.00 -19.59
N ALA A 197 14.79 0.97 -19.09
CA ALA A 197 13.71 1.76 -19.67
C ALA A 197 14.03 3.25 -19.51
N ARG A 198 13.94 3.98 -20.61
CA ARG A 198 14.03 5.44 -20.59
C ARG A 198 12.67 5.98 -20.10
N PRO A 199 12.67 7.02 -19.25
CA PRO A 199 11.43 7.70 -18.89
C PRO A 199 10.74 8.24 -20.14
N ASP A 200 9.41 8.29 -20.09
CA ASP A 200 8.63 9.03 -21.07
C ASP A 200 9.02 10.51 -21.00
N VAL A 201 9.02 11.20 -22.14
CA VAL A 201 9.12 12.66 -22.15
C VAL A 201 7.81 13.21 -21.59
N PRO A 202 7.82 13.96 -20.49
CA PRO A 202 6.59 14.51 -19.94
C PRO A 202 5.98 15.53 -20.89
N ASP A 203 4.66 15.47 -21.04
CA ASP A 203 3.85 16.49 -21.69
C ASP A 203 3.43 17.53 -20.65
N ASP A 204 4.20 18.63 -20.61
CA ASP A 204 4.04 19.69 -19.61
C ASP A 204 2.68 20.38 -19.72
N ALA A 205 2.18 20.56 -20.95
CA ALA A 205 0.89 21.19 -21.19
C ALA A 205 -0.25 20.31 -20.66
N ARG A 206 -0.20 19.00 -20.92
CA ARG A 206 -1.17 18.04 -20.37
C ARG A 206 -1.09 17.96 -18.85
N LEU A 207 0.11 17.99 -18.28
CA LEU A 207 0.28 17.98 -16.83
C LEU A 207 -0.29 19.26 -16.19
N ASP A 208 -0.06 20.43 -16.79
CA ASP A 208 -0.60 21.70 -16.32
C ASP A 208 -2.13 21.75 -16.41
N GLU A 209 -2.71 21.20 -17.48
CA GLU A 209 -4.17 21.01 -17.59
C GLU A 209 -4.68 20.10 -16.47
N ALA A 210 -4.03 18.96 -16.23
CA ALA A 210 -4.41 18.04 -15.18
C ALA A 210 -4.35 18.68 -13.79
N ARG A 211 -3.34 19.52 -13.51
CA ARG A 211 -3.22 20.27 -12.24
C ARG A 211 -4.40 21.20 -12.00
N ARG A 212 -5.09 21.69 -13.04
CA ARG A 212 -6.27 22.55 -12.85
C ARG A 212 -7.41 21.83 -12.12
N MET A 213 -7.51 20.50 -12.27
CA MET A 213 -8.50 19.68 -11.54
C MET A 213 -8.30 19.70 -10.03
N ARG A 214 -7.07 19.98 -9.55
CA ARG A 214 -6.73 20.09 -8.12
C ARG A 214 -5.94 21.38 -7.83
N SER A 215 -6.52 22.52 -8.17
CA SER A 215 -5.87 23.84 -8.08
C SER A 215 -6.43 24.74 -6.98
N ALA A 216 -7.38 24.26 -6.17
CA ALA A 216 -7.93 25.04 -5.07
C ALA A 216 -6.82 25.36 -4.03
N PRO A 217 -6.84 26.55 -3.39
CA PRO A 217 -5.84 26.89 -2.38
C PRO A 217 -5.72 25.86 -1.25
N SER A 218 -6.87 25.32 -0.80
CA SER A 218 -6.99 24.22 0.18
C SER A 218 -6.26 22.93 -0.22
N GLN A 219 -6.08 22.67 -1.51
CA GLN A 219 -5.45 21.46 -2.04
C GLN A 219 -3.94 21.60 -2.22
N THR A 220 -3.38 22.78 -1.94
CA THR A 220 -1.96 23.07 -2.15
C THR A 220 -1.09 22.27 -1.19
N ALA A 221 -0.18 21.46 -1.74
CA ALA A 221 0.83 20.72 -0.99
C ALA A 221 2.23 21.21 -1.40
N SER A 222 3.13 21.36 -0.43
CA SER A 222 4.56 21.51 -0.66
C SER A 222 5.27 20.28 -0.12
N GLN A 223 5.75 19.42 -1.01
CA GLN A 223 6.52 18.24 -0.65
C GLN A 223 8.00 18.45 -1.01
N PRO A 224 8.92 18.37 -0.04
CA PRO A 224 10.32 18.75 -0.26
C PRO A 224 11.09 17.72 -1.11
N GLY A 225 10.73 16.44 -1.00
CA GLY A 225 11.44 15.35 -1.66
C GLY A 225 10.68 14.03 -1.66
N PRO A 226 11.33 12.94 -2.09
CA PRO A 226 10.71 11.61 -2.17
C PRO A 226 10.50 10.96 -0.80
N TYR A 227 11.25 11.40 0.21
CA TYR A 227 11.03 11.14 1.62
C TYR A 227 10.94 12.47 2.37
N TRP A 228 10.25 12.47 3.50
CA TRP A 228 9.91 13.69 4.22
C TRP A 228 9.46 13.38 5.65
N ALA A 229 9.44 14.41 6.50
CA ALA A 229 8.73 14.41 7.77
C ALA A 229 7.63 15.47 7.74
N ILE A 230 6.47 15.19 8.34
CA ILE A 230 5.40 16.17 8.57
C ILE A 230 5.21 16.29 10.08
N ASP A 231 5.30 17.52 10.57
CA ASP A 231 4.91 17.87 11.92
C ASP A 231 3.48 18.41 11.94
N SER A 232 2.58 17.66 12.58
CA SER A 232 1.14 17.97 12.64
C SER A 232 0.62 17.73 14.05
N GLY A 233 0.27 18.81 14.77
CA GLY A 233 -0.20 18.76 16.15
C GLY A 233 0.75 17.96 17.05
N PRO A 234 0.28 16.93 17.78
CA PRO A 234 1.09 16.20 18.75
C PRO A 234 1.98 15.11 18.14
N ILE A 235 1.90 14.84 16.84
CA ILE A 235 2.61 13.74 16.18
C ILE A 235 3.54 14.22 15.08
N ARG A 236 4.54 13.39 14.77
CA ARG A 236 5.33 13.48 13.55
C ARG A 236 5.06 12.27 12.66
N ILE A 237 4.79 12.50 11.39
CA ILE A 237 4.68 11.45 10.38
C ILE A 237 5.96 11.46 9.55
N ILE A 238 6.57 10.29 9.35
CA ILE A 238 7.81 10.17 8.60
C ILE A 238 7.55 9.26 7.40
N GLY A 239 7.70 9.78 6.20
CA GLY A 239 7.63 9.02 4.96
C GLY A 239 9.03 8.63 4.47
N ILE A 240 9.28 7.35 4.23
CA ILE A 240 10.52 6.85 3.62
C ILE A 240 10.28 6.28 2.23
N ASP A 241 11.29 6.41 1.38
CA ASP A 241 11.33 5.88 0.02
C ASP A 241 12.20 4.61 0.00
N THR A 242 11.57 3.46 -0.22
CA THR A 242 12.21 2.13 -0.21
C THR A 242 12.67 1.65 -1.59
N GLY A 243 12.53 2.48 -2.62
CA GLY A 243 13.10 2.21 -3.94
C GLY A 243 12.52 1.00 -4.67
N LEU A 244 13.32 0.43 -5.58
CA LEU A 244 12.94 -0.74 -6.36
C LEU A 244 13.00 -2.06 -5.58
N LEU A 245 13.92 -2.16 -4.62
CA LEU A 245 14.25 -3.44 -3.96
C LEU A 245 13.86 -3.51 -2.47
N GLY A 246 13.28 -2.45 -1.91
CA GLY A 246 12.79 -2.46 -0.52
C GLY A 246 13.84 -2.11 0.54
N ASP A 247 14.94 -1.47 0.16
CA ASP A 247 16.00 -0.99 1.05
C ASP A 247 16.18 0.54 0.96
N ILE A 248 16.94 1.11 1.90
CA ILE A 248 17.29 2.54 1.87
C ILE A 248 18.80 2.76 1.86
N ASP A 249 19.23 3.81 1.16
CA ASP A 249 20.61 4.25 1.13
C ASP A 249 21.08 4.84 2.47
N ARG A 250 22.39 5.01 2.59
CA ARG A 250 23.05 5.47 3.82
C ARG A 250 22.54 6.85 4.21
N GLU A 251 22.41 7.76 3.27
CA GLU A 251 22.03 9.15 3.49
C GLU A 251 20.59 9.28 4.00
N GLN A 252 19.65 8.55 3.40
CA GLN A 252 18.28 8.45 3.92
C GLN A 252 18.24 7.76 5.28
N GLY A 253 19.07 6.73 5.52
CA GLY A 253 19.18 6.08 6.82
C GLY A 253 19.73 6.99 7.93
N GLU A 254 20.74 7.80 7.61
CA GLU A 254 21.26 8.82 8.52
C GLU A 254 20.25 9.93 8.77
N TRP A 255 19.55 10.37 7.73
CA TRP A 255 18.43 11.32 7.84
C TRP A 255 17.34 10.78 8.75
N LEU A 256 16.88 9.54 8.54
CA LEU A 256 15.84 8.90 9.33
C LEU A 256 16.21 8.88 10.82
N ARG A 257 17.44 8.48 11.16
CA ARG A 257 17.94 8.51 12.54
C ARG A 257 17.93 9.91 13.13
N ARG A 258 18.30 10.94 12.37
CA ARG A 258 18.28 12.33 12.86
C ARG A 258 16.86 12.82 13.12
N VAL A 259 15.96 12.68 12.15
CA VAL A 259 14.58 13.19 12.27
C VAL A 259 13.70 12.39 13.23
N SER A 260 14.12 11.16 13.57
CA SER A 260 13.44 10.29 14.53
C SER A 260 13.75 10.61 15.99
N ARG A 261 14.77 11.43 16.29
CA ARG A 261 15.13 11.77 17.67
C ARG A 261 14.02 12.56 18.39
N GLY A 262 14.01 12.42 19.71
CA GLY A 262 13.18 13.22 20.61
C GLY A 262 11.81 12.61 20.93
N PRO A 263 11.11 13.18 21.91
CA PRO A 263 9.99 12.51 22.58
C PRO A 263 8.67 12.57 21.82
N ARG A 264 8.54 13.40 20.76
CA ARG A 264 7.29 13.48 19.99
C ARG A 264 6.91 12.10 19.43
N PRO A 265 5.68 11.59 19.64
CA PRO A 265 5.25 10.33 19.05
C PRO A 265 5.29 10.32 17.53
N LYS A 266 5.68 9.18 16.94
CA LYS A 266 5.92 9.08 15.49
C LYS A 266 5.12 7.97 14.82
N ILE A 267 4.69 8.23 13.59
CA ILE A 267 4.13 7.22 12.68
C ILE A 267 5.06 7.13 11.47
N LEU A 268 5.61 5.94 11.20
CA LEU A 268 6.37 5.68 9.97
C LEU A 268 5.40 5.30 8.84
N VAL A 269 5.61 5.86 7.66
CA VAL A 269 4.97 5.49 6.40
C VAL A 269 6.08 4.99 5.47
N THR A 270 5.96 3.77 4.96
CA THR A 270 7.02 3.09 4.20
C THR A 270 6.47 2.43 2.93
N GLY A 271 7.26 2.38 1.86
CA GLY A 271 6.83 1.75 0.60
C GLY A 271 6.50 0.27 0.81
N SER A 272 7.44 -0.48 1.35
CA SER A 272 7.25 -1.90 1.72
C SER A 272 6.99 -2.08 3.23
N PRO A 273 6.08 -2.98 3.64
CA PRO A 273 5.72 -3.19 5.05
C PRO A 273 6.75 -4.04 5.80
N ILE A 274 6.96 -3.72 7.09
CA ILE A 274 7.92 -4.44 7.95
C ILE A 274 7.38 -5.80 8.42
N TYR A 275 6.10 -5.86 8.77
CA TYR A 275 5.40 -7.10 9.10
C TYR A 275 4.31 -7.33 8.08
N VAL A 276 4.39 -8.45 7.35
CA VAL A 276 3.42 -8.78 6.30
C VAL A 276 3.40 -10.27 6.04
N ASP A 277 2.23 -10.81 5.73
CA ASP A 277 2.02 -12.21 5.39
C ASP A 277 2.56 -13.22 6.44
N GLY A 278 2.64 -12.78 7.70
CA GLY A 278 3.17 -13.57 8.81
C GLY A 278 4.71 -13.68 8.83
N GLU A 279 5.40 -12.82 8.09
CA GLU A 279 6.85 -12.70 8.02
C GLU A 279 7.30 -11.32 8.55
N HIS A 280 8.60 -11.21 8.86
CA HIS A 280 9.24 -10.00 9.38
C HIS A 280 10.38 -9.58 8.44
N HIS A 281 10.28 -8.37 7.90
CA HIS A 281 11.17 -7.77 6.91
C HIS A 281 11.63 -6.40 7.42
N PRO A 282 12.74 -6.32 8.17
CA PRO A 282 13.08 -5.11 8.93
C PRO A 282 13.54 -3.90 8.10
N CYS A 283 13.65 -4.04 6.76
CA CYS A 283 14.18 -3.07 5.80
C CYS A 283 15.63 -2.64 6.10
N ALA A 284 16.56 -3.07 5.23
CA ALA A 284 17.98 -2.83 5.43
C ALA A 284 18.37 -1.37 5.15
N ILE A 285 19.35 -0.86 5.91
CA ILE A 285 19.96 0.45 5.70
C ILE A 285 21.39 0.25 5.21
N GLU A 286 21.77 0.86 4.08
CA GLU A 286 23.15 0.83 3.61
C GLU A 286 24.09 1.45 4.67
N GLY A 287 25.18 0.75 4.99
CA GLY A 287 26.11 1.18 6.04
C GLY A 287 25.79 0.62 7.43
N GLY A 288 24.65 -0.04 7.63
CA GLY A 288 24.39 -0.87 8.80
C GLY A 288 23.05 -0.62 9.48
N GLY A 289 22.55 -1.67 10.12
CA GLY A 289 21.28 -1.70 10.83
C GLY A 289 20.05 -1.77 9.91
N THR A 290 18.88 -1.57 10.51
CA THR A 290 17.59 -1.65 9.81
C THR A 290 16.66 -0.50 10.19
N VAL A 291 15.66 -0.22 9.34
CA VAL A 291 14.61 0.76 9.65
C VAL A 291 13.84 0.33 10.90
N ASP A 292 13.58 -0.97 11.04
CA ASP A 292 12.87 -1.49 12.20
C ASP A 292 13.66 -1.34 13.51
N GLU A 293 14.99 -1.42 13.48
CA GLU A 293 15.81 -1.06 14.66
C GLU A 293 15.62 0.41 15.06
N VAL A 294 15.55 1.32 14.09
CA VAL A 294 15.26 2.75 14.36
C VAL A 294 13.85 2.92 14.94
N VAL A 295 12.85 2.21 14.41
CA VAL A 295 11.47 2.25 14.92
C VAL A 295 11.36 1.73 16.37
N ARG A 296 12.06 0.63 16.66
CA ARG A 296 12.01 -0.06 17.95
C ARG A 296 12.76 0.68 19.05
N ASP A 297 13.74 1.49 18.69
CA ASP A 297 14.50 2.30 19.64
C ASP A 297 13.55 3.19 20.48
N PRO A 298 13.52 3.06 21.81
CA PRO A 298 12.67 3.87 22.67
C PRO A 298 12.98 5.38 22.58
N GLU A 299 14.20 5.78 22.22
CA GLU A 299 14.56 7.20 22.05
C GLU A 299 13.84 7.87 20.86
N HIS A 300 13.29 7.06 19.94
CA HIS A 300 12.59 7.55 18.76
C HIS A 300 11.07 7.59 18.90
N ASN A 301 10.49 6.91 19.91
CA ASN A 301 9.06 6.97 20.23
C ASN A 301 8.08 6.74 19.05
N PHE A 302 8.35 5.77 18.17
CA PHE A 302 7.39 5.36 17.15
C PHE A 302 6.25 4.55 17.76
N VAL A 303 5.01 4.91 17.41
CA VAL A 303 3.79 4.23 17.89
C VAL A 303 3.12 3.37 16.82
N ALA A 304 3.41 3.64 15.55
CA ALA A 304 2.91 2.85 14.42
C ALA A 304 3.85 2.89 13.21
N VAL A 305 3.77 1.85 12.39
CA VAL A 305 4.39 1.74 11.07
C VAL A 305 3.31 1.31 10.08
N ILE A 306 3.17 2.03 8.97
CA ILE A 306 2.17 1.77 7.94
C ILE A 306 2.89 1.58 6.60
N GLY A 307 2.71 0.43 5.96
CA GLY A 307 3.34 0.09 4.68
C GLY A 307 2.34 -0.19 3.54
N GLY A 308 2.73 0.15 2.31
CA GLY A 308 2.01 -0.17 1.05
C GLY A 308 2.48 -1.48 0.43
N ASP A 309 2.61 -1.54 -0.91
CA ASP A 309 3.09 -2.66 -1.76
C ASP A 309 2.20 -3.90 -1.77
N ILE A 310 1.64 -4.27 -0.61
CA ILE A 310 0.75 -5.41 -0.47
C ILE A 310 -0.70 -4.94 -0.43
N HIS A 311 -1.39 -5.19 -1.55
CA HIS A 311 -2.74 -4.77 -1.90
C HIS A 311 -3.87 -5.47 -1.12
N ASN A 312 -3.77 -5.39 0.20
CA ASN A 312 -4.77 -5.74 1.19
C ASN A 312 -4.48 -4.95 2.47
N TYR A 313 -5.27 -5.20 3.52
CA TYR A 313 -5.04 -4.68 4.85
C TYR A 313 -4.56 -5.78 5.79
N GLN A 314 -3.59 -5.49 6.65
CA GLN A 314 -3.12 -6.38 7.72
C GLN A 314 -2.74 -5.57 8.96
N ARG A 315 -2.90 -6.14 10.15
CA ARG A 315 -2.46 -5.52 11.40
C ARG A 315 -1.74 -6.49 12.33
N TYR A 316 -0.60 -6.03 12.82
CA TYR A 316 0.30 -6.73 13.74
C TYR A 316 0.62 -5.81 14.94
N PRO A 317 -0.08 -5.98 16.08
CA PRO A 317 0.23 -5.24 17.30
C PRO A 317 1.41 -5.88 18.03
N VAL A 318 2.63 -5.40 17.73
CA VAL A 318 3.90 -5.96 18.24
C VAL A 318 4.25 -5.32 19.57
N ASP A 319 4.67 -6.13 20.54
CA ASP A 319 5.23 -5.67 21.80
C ASP A 319 6.75 -5.61 21.68
N VAL A 320 7.32 -4.43 21.95
CA VAL A 320 8.75 -4.14 21.91
C VAL A 320 9.12 -3.62 23.30
N ASP A 321 9.68 -4.50 24.13
CA ASP A 321 10.12 -4.19 25.49
C ASP A 321 9.05 -3.49 26.35
N GLY A 322 7.80 -3.95 26.26
CA GLY A 322 6.66 -3.41 27.00
C GLY A 322 5.97 -2.22 26.31
N ARG A 323 6.47 -1.79 25.15
CA ARG A 323 5.90 -0.72 24.34
C ARG A 323 5.23 -1.32 23.11
N ARG A 324 3.94 -1.05 22.95
CA ARG A 324 3.17 -1.56 21.82
C ARG A 324 3.35 -0.66 20.58
N ILE A 325 3.76 -1.25 19.47
CA ILE A 325 3.86 -0.60 18.16
C ILE A 325 2.89 -1.30 17.20
N GLU A 326 2.03 -0.51 16.54
CA GLU A 326 1.10 -1.05 15.55
C GLU A 326 1.77 -1.09 14.17
N TYR A 327 2.03 -2.29 13.65
CA TYR A 327 2.49 -2.47 12.28
C TYR A 327 1.28 -2.79 11.39
N VAL A 328 1.07 -1.98 10.37
CA VAL A 328 -0.12 -2.02 9.51
C VAL A 328 0.32 -2.12 8.05
N VAL A 329 -0.30 -3.04 7.32
CA VAL A 329 -0.26 -3.09 5.86
C VAL A 329 -1.52 -2.38 5.35
N SER A 330 -1.37 -1.44 4.43
CA SER A 330 -2.46 -0.58 3.94
C SER A 330 -2.36 -0.30 2.44
N GLY A 331 -2.17 -1.36 1.64
CA GLY A 331 -2.07 -1.25 0.19
C GLY A 331 -3.38 -1.39 -0.59
N GLY A 332 -4.52 -1.44 0.11
CA GLY A 332 -5.81 -1.72 -0.52
C GLY A 332 -6.42 -0.59 -1.36
N GLY A 333 -5.69 0.45 -1.75
CA GLY A 333 -6.27 1.72 -2.22
C GLY A 333 -6.69 1.78 -3.69
N GLY A 334 -6.33 0.81 -4.53
CA GLY A 334 -6.81 0.74 -5.91
C GLY A 334 -6.32 -0.46 -6.70
N ALA A 335 -5.02 -0.72 -6.71
CA ALA A 335 -4.42 -1.77 -7.54
C ALA A 335 -4.93 -3.18 -7.20
N PHE A 336 -4.85 -4.12 -8.16
CA PHE A 336 -5.32 -5.52 -8.03
C PHE A 336 -5.09 -6.15 -6.64
N MET A 337 -5.99 -6.98 -6.13
CA MET A 337 -5.86 -7.50 -4.76
C MET A 337 -4.68 -8.47 -4.59
N HIS A 338 -4.04 -8.45 -3.42
CA HIS A 338 -3.10 -9.48 -2.97
C HIS A 338 -3.79 -10.49 -2.03
N ALA A 339 -3.52 -11.78 -2.23
CA ALA A 339 -4.31 -12.88 -1.65
C ALA A 339 -4.07 -13.16 -0.15
N THR A 340 -4.93 -12.63 0.73
CA THR A 340 -4.85 -12.89 2.18
C THR A 340 -5.04 -14.36 2.57
N HIS A 341 -5.73 -15.17 1.75
CA HIS A 341 -5.90 -16.61 2.01
C HIS A 341 -4.60 -17.43 1.94
N THR A 342 -3.53 -16.84 1.43
CA THR A 342 -2.21 -17.47 1.36
C THR A 342 -1.38 -17.27 2.63
N ILE A 343 -1.79 -16.33 3.49
CA ILE A 343 -1.15 -16.00 4.77
C ILE A 343 -1.25 -17.21 5.73
N PRO A 344 -0.13 -17.69 6.29
CA PRO A 344 -0.12 -18.77 7.28
C PRO A 344 -0.80 -18.35 8.58
N ARG A 345 -0.96 -19.31 9.49
CA ARG A 345 -1.31 -18.99 10.88
C ARG A 345 -0.22 -18.06 11.44
N VAL A 346 -0.62 -16.93 12.00
CA VAL A 346 0.29 -15.86 12.44
C VAL A 346 0.85 -16.20 13.83
N ALA A 347 2.18 -16.12 13.92
CA ALA A 347 2.99 -16.33 15.11
C ALA A 347 4.35 -15.64 14.90
N VAL A 348 4.36 -14.32 14.70
CA VAL A 348 5.56 -13.54 14.33
C VAL A 348 5.62 -12.27 15.16
N GLY A 349 6.82 -11.86 15.60
CA GLY A 349 6.98 -10.65 16.43
C GLY A 349 6.17 -10.67 17.73
N GLY A 350 5.97 -11.86 18.33
CA GLY A 350 5.10 -12.03 19.50
C GLY A 350 3.60 -11.92 19.20
N VAL A 351 3.20 -11.60 17.97
CA VAL A 351 1.80 -11.53 17.55
C VAL A 351 1.27 -12.92 17.24
N THR A 352 0.17 -13.27 17.89
CA THR A 352 -0.59 -14.49 17.67
C THR A 352 -1.85 -14.23 16.85
N GLU A 353 -2.44 -15.29 16.31
CA GLU A 353 -3.61 -15.25 15.44
C GLU A 353 -4.81 -14.46 16.00
N ASP A 354 -5.04 -14.49 17.31
CA ASP A 354 -6.15 -13.77 17.97
C ASP A 354 -6.01 -12.24 17.88
N ARG A 355 -4.77 -11.74 17.78
CA ARG A 355 -4.46 -10.32 17.65
C ARG A 355 -4.27 -9.88 16.20
N PHE A 356 -4.03 -10.81 15.28
CA PHE A 356 -3.91 -10.52 13.86
C PHE A 356 -5.26 -10.11 13.26
N ARG A 357 -5.23 -9.11 12.38
CA ARG A 357 -6.39 -8.70 11.57
C ARG A 357 -5.95 -8.58 10.11
N CYS A 358 -6.84 -8.90 9.19
CA CYS A 358 -6.67 -8.62 7.77
C CYS A 358 -8.01 -8.34 7.10
N TYR A 359 -7.96 -7.59 5.99
CA TYR A 359 -9.07 -7.37 5.08
C TYR A 359 -8.57 -7.46 3.62
N PRO A 360 -9.24 -8.22 2.74
CA PRO A 360 -10.37 -9.09 3.06
C PRO A 360 -9.98 -10.23 3.98
N MET A 361 -10.97 -10.77 4.71
CA MET A 361 -10.73 -11.97 5.50
C MET A 361 -10.25 -13.11 4.59
N ARG A 362 -9.42 -14.00 5.13
CA ARG A 362 -8.86 -15.14 4.37
C ARG A 362 -9.97 -15.96 3.68
N GLY A 363 -11.12 -16.14 4.33
CA GLY A 363 -12.31 -16.80 3.77
C GLY A 363 -12.82 -16.11 2.50
N ASP A 364 -13.08 -14.80 2.58
CA ASP A 364 -13.56 -14.00 1.46
C ASP A 364 -12.53 -13.94 0.33
N SER A 365 -11.24 -13.79 0.66
CA SER A 365 -10.15 -13.85 -0.32
C SER A 365 -10.16 -15.17 -1.08
N LEU A 366 -10.23 -16.32 -0.39
CA LEU A 366 -10.26 -17.62 -1.06
C LEU A 366 -11.51 -17.77 -1.94
N ALA A 367 -12.69 -17.35 -1.47
CA ALA A 367 -13.91 -17.38 -2.27
C ALA A 367 -13.79 -16.53 -3.54
N PHE A 368 -13.25 -15.31 -3.41
CA PHE A 368 -12.98 -14.40 -4.52
C PHE A 368 -12.09 -15.01 -5.59
N TYR A 369 -10.90 -15.50 -5.21
CA TYR A 369 -9.99 -16.10 -6.16
C TYR A 369 -10.54 -17.39 -6.77
N SER A 370 -11.31 -18.15 -6.00
CA SER A 370 -11.97 -19.35 -6.50
C SER A 370 -13.01 -19.04 -7.59
N ARG A 371 -13.79 -17.97 -7.44
CA ARG A 371 -14.72 -17.46 -8.46
C ARG A 371 -14.00 -16.92 -9.69
N LEU A 372 -12.95 -16.13 -9.46
CA LEU A 372 -12.12 -15.57 -10.51
C LEU A 372 -11.54 -16.68 -11.41
N TYR A 373 -10.84 -17.65 -10.82
CA TYR A 373 -10.23 -18.74 -11.58
C TYR A 373 -11.25 -19.73 -12.13
N GLY A 374 -12.36 -19.96 -11.43
CA GLY A 374 -13.47 -20.75 -11.94
C GLY A 374 -14.07 -20.17 -13.23
N ARG A 375 -14.18 -18.84 -13.33
CA ARG A 375 -14.59 -18.15 -14.57
C ARG A 375 -13.50 -18.23 -15.64
N ARG A 376 -12.26 -17.87 -15.30
CA ARG A 376 -11.14 -17.79 -16.25
C ARG A 376 -10.76 -19.13 -16.88
N LEU A 377 -10.91 -20.23 -16.14
CA LEU A 377 -10.64 -21.59 -16.61
C LEU A 377 -11.88 -22.31 -17.13
N HIS A 378 -13.05 -21.67 -17.13
CA HIS A 378 -14.34 -22.29 -17.44
C HIS A 378 -14.68 -23.52 -16.56
N LEU A 379 -14.15 -23.57 -15.33
CA LEU A 379 -14.31 -24.68 -14.37
C LEU A 379 -15.11 -24.27 -13.11
N ARG A 380 -16.16 -23.46 -13.28
CA ARG A 380 -16.96 -22.90 -12.16
C ARG A 380 -17.47 -23.97 -11.19
N ARG A 381 -17.99 -25.10 -11.69
CA ARG A 381 -18.48 -26.21 -10.86
C ARG A 381 -17.41 -26.77 -9.92
N LEU A 382 -16.15 -26.75 -10.36
CA LEU A 382 -15.03 -27.23 -9.55
C LEU A 382 -14.53 -26.15 -8.58
N PHE A 383 -14.27 -24.95 -9.11
CA PHE A 383 -13.56 -23.91 -8.36
C PHE A 383 -14.42 -23.01 -7.50
N ASP A 384 -15.66 -22.67 -7.89
CA ASP A 384 -16.46 -21.63 -7.24
C ASP A 384 -16.89 -22.03 -5.81
N LEU A 385 -16.13 -21.59 -4.81
CA LEU A 385 -16.44 -21.82 -3.40
C LEU A 385 -17.34 -20.69 -2.90
N THR A 386 -18.33 -21.05 -2.08
CA THR A 386 -19.04 -20.04 -1.29
C THR A 386 -18.11 -19.45 -0.22
N PRO A 387 -18.36 -18.22 0.26
CA PRO A 387 -17.60 -17.65 1.38
C PRO A 387 -17.60 -18.55 2.63
N ASP A 388 -18.69 -19.27 2.88
CA ASP A 388 -18.81 -20.23 3.97
C ASP A 388 -17.94 -21.48 3.76
N GLU A 389 -17.96 -22.08 2.56
CA GLU A 389 -17.10 -23.21 2.21
C GLU A 389 -15.61 -22.83 2.33
N ALA A 390 -15.25 -21.64 1.83
CA ALA A 390 -13.91 -21.09 1.88
C ALA A 390 -13.45 -20.83 3.32
N SER A 391 -14.31 -20.24 4.15
CA SER A 391 -14.04 -19.99 5.57
C SER A 391 -13.84 -21.29 6.36
N ALA A 392 -14.72 -22.28 6.16
CA ALA A 392 -14.64 -23.58 6.83
C ALA A 392 -13.35 -24.33 6.49
N VAL A 393 -12.94 -24.37 5.21
CA VAL A 393 -11.70 -25.06 4.82
C VAL A 393 -10.45 -24.36 5.35
N LEU A 394 -10.44 -23.03 5.42
CA LEU A 394 -9.32 -22.25 5.97
C LEU A 394 -9.19 -22.43 7.48
N ALA A 395 -10.30 -22.31 8.22
CA ALA A 395 -10.34 -22.58 9.66
C ALA A 395 -9.75 -23.96 9.99
N ARG A 396 -10.16 -24.99 9.24
CA ARG A 396 -9.63 -26.35 9.39
C ARG A 396 -8.14 -26.46 9.03
N ARG A 397 -7.69 -25.80 7.96
CA ARG A 397 -6.31 -25.86 7.45
C ARG A 397 -5.31 -25.18 8.37
N LEU A 398 -5.68 -24.04 8.93
CA LEU A 398 -4.83 -23.23 9.79
C LEU A 398 -4.98 -23.65 11.26
N GLY A 399 -6.08 -24.31 11.61
CA GLY A 399 -6.38 -24.69 12.99
C GLY A 399 -6.76 -23.49 13.85
N ILE A 400 -7.58 -22.62 13.28
CA ILE A 400 -8.05 -21.37 13.88
C ILE A 400 -9.58 -21.37 13.81
N PRO A 401 -10.30 -20.65 14.70
CA PRO A 401 -11.73 -20.45 14.52
C PRO A 401 -12.02 -19.71 13.21
N ALA A 402 -13.16 -19.99 12.59
CA ALA A 402 -13.62 -19.17 11.48
C ALA A 402 -14.01 -17.79 11.99
N THR A 403 -13.52 -16.72 11.37
CA THR A 403 -13.82 -15.35 11.78
C THR A 403 -15.32 -15.04 11.66
N ARG A 404 -15.94 -15.45 10.54
CA ARG A 404 -17.40 -15.49 10.40
C ARG A 404 -17.86 -16.91 10.69
N ALA A 405 -18.81 -17.08 11.61
CA ALA A 405 -19.35 -18.39 11.97
C ALA A 405 -19.95 -19.09 10.75
N THR A 406 -19.66 -20.38 10.57
CA THR A 406 -20.13 -21.14 9.41
C THR A 406 -20.41 -22.60 9.77
N GLY A 407 -21.51 -23.13 9.24
CA GLY A 407 -21.87 -24.56 9.31
C GLY A 407 -21.41 -25.37 8.09
N ALA A 408 -20.68 -24.77 7.15
CA ALA A 408 -20.31 -25.44 5.91
C ALA A 408 -19.36 -26.63 6.13
N ARG A 409 -19.59 -27.72 5.42
CA ARG A 409 -18.79 -28.95 5.53
C ARG A 409 -17.52 -28.86 4.69
N VAL A 410 -16.39 -29.24 5.26
CA VAL A 410 -15.11 -29.32 4.53
C VAL A 410 -15.05 -30.62 3.71
N THR A 411 -15.37 -30.51 2.42
CA THR A 411 -15.33 -31.61 1.43
C THR A 411 -13.93 -31.84 0.81
N TRP A 412 -13.79 -32.87 -0.02
CA TRP A 412 -12.58 -33.06 -0.83
C TRP A 412 -12.38 -31.92 -1.85
N ARG A 413 -13.46 -31.45 -2.48
CA ARG A 413 -13.45 -30.32 -3.43
C ARG A 413 -12.89 -29.04 -2.80
N THR A 414 -13.43 -28.62 -1.65
CA THR A 414 -12.95 -27.42 -0.94
C THR A 414 -11.48 -27.54 -0.57
N ARG A 415 -11.04 -28.73 -0.12
CA ARG A 415 -9.62 -29.00 0.16
C ARG A 415 -8.76 -28.92 -1.10
N PHE A 416 -9.22 -29.46 -2.23
CA PHE A 416 -8.50 -29.40 -3.50
C PHE A 416 -8.32 -27.95 -3.94
N VAL A 417 -9.40 -27.17 -4.04
CA VAL A 417 -9.36 -25.76 -4.46
C VAL A 417 -8.45 -24.94 -3.55
N ALA A 418 -8.59 -25.08 -2.23
CA ALA A 418 -7.72 -24.39 -1.28
C ALA A 418 -6.23 -24.78 -1.44
N SER A 419 -5.90 -26.02 -1.82
CA SER A 419 -4.50 -26.39 -2.11
C SER A 419 -3.98 -25.70 -3.36
N VAL A 420 -4.77 -25.72 -4.44
CA VAL A 420 -4.37 -25.19 -5.75
C VAL A 420 -4.18 -23.67 -5.68
N LEU A 421 -5.07 -22.98 -4.95
CA LEU A 421 -4.97 -21.54 -4.71
C LEU A 421 -3.97 -21.18 -3.60
N GLY A 422 -3.21 -22.13 -3.08
CA GLY A 422 -2.06 -21.84 -2.24
C GLY A 422 -2.35 -21.63 -0.75
N ALA A 423 -3.57 -21.94 -0.27
CA ALA A 423 -3.90 -21.85 1.15
C ALA A 423 -2.97 -22.75 2.00
N PRO A 424 -2.35 -22.23 3.07
CA PRO A 424 -1.40 -22.98 3.89
C PRO A 424 -2.02 -24.20 4.57
N ARG A 425 -1.17 -25.07 5.13
CA ARG A 425 -1.53 -26.19 6.00
C ARG A 425 -0.78 -26.06 7.32
N ARG A 426 -1.31 -26.64 8.40
CA ARG A 426 -0.64 -26.72 9.71
C ARG A 426 0.82 -27.22 9.57
N PRO A 427 1.78 -26.62 10.30
CA PRO A 427 3.20 -26.97 10.23
C PRO A 427 3.52 -28.42 10.68
N ASP A 428 2.73 -29.03 11.56
CA ASP A 428 2.98 -30.38 12.13
C ASP A 428 2.88 -31.56 11.16
N ARG A 429 2.50 -31.35 9.90
CA ARG A 429 2.54 -32.43 8.89
C ARG A 429 3.82 -32.33 8.07
N ARG A 430 4.78 -33.23 8.36
CA ARG A 430 6.00 -33.45 7.55
C ARG A 430 5.64 -33.47 6.05
N ARG A 431 6.26 -32.57 5.28
CA ARG A 431 6.10 -32.51 3.81
C ARG A 431 6.81 -33.70 3.17
N ARG A 432 6.13 -34.46 2.30
CA ARG A 432 6.77 -35.47 1.44
C ARG A 432 7.29 -34.91 0.10
N LEU A 433 6.83 -33.73 -0.34
CA LEU A 433 7.35 -33.05 -1.52
C LEU A 433 7.48 -31.54 -1.28
N ARG A 434 8.67 -30.99 -1.56
CA ARG A 434 8.92 -29.54 -1.72
C ARG A 434 8.95 -29.23 -3.22
N LEU A 435 7.79 -29.11 -3.85
CA LEU A 435 7.74 -28.53 -5.20
C LEU A 435 7.87 -27.00 -5.09
N PRO A 436 8.73 -26.33 -5.90
CA PRO A 436 8.96 -24.88 -5.86
C PRO A 436 7.75 -24.04 -6.33
N VAL A 437 6.66 -24.73 -6.65
CA VAL A 437 5.42 -24.23 -7.25
C VAL A 437 4.74 -23.13 -6.43
N ARG A 438 4.91 -23.09 -5.09
CA ARG A 438 4.17 -22.13 -4.25
C ARG A 438 4.59 -20.67 -4.49
N ARG A 439 5.89 -20.36 -4.56
CA ARG A 439 6.35 -18.97 -4.83
C ARG A 439 6.09 -18.54 -6.29
N VAL A 440 6.15 -19.50 -7.22
CA VAL A 440 5.97 -19.24 -8.65
C VAL A 440 4.48 -19.05 -9.00
N LEU A 441 3.57 -19.89 -8.49
CA LEU A 441 2.13 -19.67 -8.71
C LEU A 441 1.66 -18.39 -8.03
N THR A 442 2.03 -18.11 -6.78
CA THR A 442 1.53 -16.89 -6.10
C THR A 442 1.98 -15.61 -6.81
N ARG A 443 3.22 -15.56 -7.35
CA ARG A 443 3.71 -14.43 -8.16
C ARG A 443 3.03 -14.31 -9.54
N LEU A 444 2.64 -15.43 -10.16
CA LEU A 444 1.94 -15.43 -11.46
C LEU A 444 0.43 -15.16 -11.34
N LEU A 445 -0.19 -15.52 -10.21
CA LEU A 445 -1.64 -15.45 -10.01
C LEU A 445 -2.13 -14.09 -9.50
N SER A 446 -1.30 -13.29 -8.83
CA SER A 446 -1.74 -12.01 -8.25
C SER A 446 -1.94 -10.92 -9.31
N PRO A 447 -1.00 -10.67 -10.24
CA PRO A 447 -1.17 -9.63 -11.25
C PRO A 447 -2.27 -9.97 -12.27
N GLY A 448 -2.52 -11.27 -12.50
CA GLY A 448 -3.64 -11.77 -13.31
C GLY A 448 -5.01 -11.73 -12.62
N SER A 449 -5.11 -11.12 -11.43
CA SER A 449 -6.34 -11.05 -10.62
C SER A 449 -7.10 -9.74 -10.68
N ALA A 450 -6.62 -8.79 -11.49
CA ALA A 450 -7.39 -7.61 -11.85
C ALA A 450 -8.79 -8.02 -12.31
N THR A 451 -9.79 -7.51 -11.61
CA THR A 451 -11.19 -7.74 -11.92
C THR A 451 -11.92 -6.41 -11.90
N TYR A 452 -12.85 -6.27 -12.83
CA TYR A 452 -13.63 -5.05 -13.05
C TYR A 452 -15.09 -5.27 -12.65
N SER A 453 -15.30 -6.16 -11.68
CA SER A 453 -16.62 -6.46 -11.12
C SER A 453 -16.55 -6.57 -9.60
N PRO A 454 -17.40 -5.81 -8.86
CA PRO A 454 -17.52 -5.91 -7.42
C PRO A 454 -17.80 -7.34 -6.90
N PRO A 455 -17.45 -7.67 -5.65
CA PRO A 455 -16.73 -6.81 -4.70
C PRO A 455 -15.22 -6.72 -4.99
N PHE A 456 -14.66 -5.52 -4.91
CA PHE A 456 -13.23 -5.25 -5.17
C PHE A 456 -12.30 -5.46 -3.96
N PHE A 457 -12.85 -5.47 -2.74
CA PHE A 457 -12.13 -5.57 -1.48
C PHE A 457 -11.00 -4.54 -1.34
N LYS A 458 -11.30 -3.27 -1.63
CA LYS A 458 -10.39 -2.13 -1.42
C LYS A 458 -10.57 -1.54 -0.05
N SER A 459 -9.60 -0.77 0.39
CA SER A 459 -9.61 -0.12 1.69
C SER A 459 -8.81 1.16 1.72
N PHE A 460 -9.17 2.03 2.66
CA PHE A 460 -8.42 3.23 3.02
C PHE A 460 -8.50 3.45 4.53
N LEU A 461 -7.56 4.20 5.10
CA LEU A 461 -7.53 4.51 6.52
C LEU A 461 -7.97 5.94 6.79
N ARG A 462 -8.67 6.14 7.90
CA ARG A 462 -8.79 7.44 8.57
C ARG A 462 -8.08 7.36 9.92
N LEU A 463 -7.25 8.36 10.18
CA LEU A 463 -6.57 8.52 11.45
C LEU A 463 -7.11 9.78 12.12
N ASP A 464 -7.69 9.63 13.30
CA ASP A 464 -8.15 10.72 14.16
C ASP A 464 -7.17 10.89 15.31
N VAL A 465 -6.45 12.00 15.31
CA VAL A 465 -5.39 12.34 16.25
C VAL A 465 -5.96 13.23 17.36
N SER A 466 -5.52 12.96 18.58
CA SER A 466 -5.73 13.79 19.78
C SER A 466 -4.43 13.81 20.59
N PRO A 467 -4.28 14.69 21.60
CA PRO A 467 -3.11 14.68 22.47
C PRO A 467 -2.81 13.33 23.14
N ALA A 468 -3.84 12.52 23.40
CA ALA A 468 -3.71 11.29 24.18
C ALA A 468 -3.61 10.02 23.31
N ALA A 469 -4.09 10.06 22.06
CA ALA A 469 -4.18 8.87 21.22
C ALA A 469 -4.42 9.19 19.74
N VAL A 470 -4.10 8.22 18.89
CA VAL A 470 -4.51 8.16 17.49
C VAL A 470 -5.49 7.01 17.30
N ARG A 471 -6.73 7.29 16.92
CA ARG A 471 -7.70 6.27 16.50
C ARG A 471 -7.54 6.01 15.01
N VAL A 472 -7.34 4.75 14.65
CA VAL A 472 -7.17 4.30 13.26
C VAL A 472 -8.36 3.45 12.87
N ARG A 473 -9.03 3.82 11.78
CA ARG A 473 -10.16 3.09 11.22
C ARG A 473 -9.85 2.67 9.79
N CYS A 474 -9.97 1.38 9.51
CA CYS A 474 -9.86 0.81 8.17
C CYS A 474 -11.26 0.71 7.56
N PHE A 475 -11.52 1.44 6.49
CA PHE A 475 -12.79 1.42 5.78
C PHE A 475 -12.71 0.53 4.55
N ALA A 476 -13.76 -0.25 4.30
CA ALA A 476 -13.92 -1.04 3.09
C ALA A 476 -14.49 -0.22 1.93
N ALA A 477 -14.04 -0.54 0.72
CA ALA A 477 -14.57 -0.06 -0.54
C ALA A 477 -14.75 -1.25 -1.50
N THR A 478 -15.98 -1.72 -1.63
CA THR A 478 -16.30 -2.91 -2.44
C THR A 478 -16.70 -2.58 -3.86
N GLY A 479 -17.03 -1.32 -4.17
CA GLY A 479 -17.65 -0.89 -5.43
C GLY A 479 -19.17 -1.07 -5.48
N LEU A 480 -19.80 -1.33 -4.34
CA LEU A 480 -21.26 -1.42 -4.19
C LEU A 480 -21.81 -0.12 -3.61
N LEU A 481 -22.97 0.32 -4.09
CA LEU A 481 -23.56 1.62 -3.72
C LEU A 481 -23.81 1.74 -2.21
N ALA A 482 -24.25 0.67 -1.55
CA ALA A 482 -24.50 0.70 -0.11
C ALA A 482 -23.22 1.00 0.70
N HIS A 483 -22.06 0.50 0.24
CA HIS A 483 -20.77 0.73 0.87
C HIS A 483 -20.15 2.07 0.47
N GLU A 484 -20.54 2.67 -0.65
CA GLU A 484 -20.20 4.08 -0.93
C GLU A 484 -20.95 5.03 0.01
N LEU A 485 -22.24 4.74 0.25
CA LEU A 485 -23.10 5.55 1.09
C LEU A 485 -22.81 5.38 2.59
N ASP A 486 -22.48 4.18 3.06
CA ASP A 486 -22.06 3.94 4.45
C ASP A 486 -20.87 2.96 4.43
N PRO A 487 -19.63 3.46 4.27
CA PRO A 487 -18.43 2.61 4.19
C PRO A 487 -18.27 1.73 5.44
N PRO A 488 -18.22 0.38 5.29
CA PRO A 488 -18.01 -0.51 6.42
C PRO A 488 -16.66 -0.28 7.09
N VAL A 489 -16.59 -0.41 8.41
CA VAL A 489 -15.34 -0.33 9.18
C VAL A 489 -14.84 -1.74 9.48
N GLU A 490 -13.72 -2.14 8.88
CA GLU A 490 -13.17 -3.50 8.92
C GLU A 490 -12.20 -3.73 10.10
N ASP A 491 -11.62 -2.65 10.60
CA ASP A 491 -10.83 -2.61 11.83
C ASP A 491 -10.91 -1.20 12.45
N ASP A 492 -10.94 -1.13 13.77
CA ASP A 492 -11.03 0.10 14.55
C ASP A 492 -10.22 -0.10 15.83
N PHE A 493 -9.14 0.66 15.97
CA PHE A 493 -8.25 0.56 17.11
C PHE A 493 -7.67 1.91 17.49
N THR A 494 -7.25 2.01 18.75
CA THR A 494 -6.67 3.23 19.31
C THR A 494 -5.23 2.97 19.72
N VAL A 495 -4.33 3.82 19.25
CA VAL A 495 -2.92 3.82 19.58
C VAL A 495 -2.70 4.92 20.63
N PRO A 496 -2.38 4.56 21.89
CA PRO A 496 -2.11 5.57 22.90
C PRO A 496 -0.85 6.36 22.52
N LEU A 497 -0.93 7.68 22.64
CA LEU A 497 0.24 8.53 22.55
C LEU A 497 0.80 8.66 23.97
N PRO A 498 2.03 8.17 24.22
CA PRO A 498 2.64 8.38 25.52
C PRO A 498 2.76 9.88 25.75
N TYR A 499 2.24 10.37 26.88
CA TYR A 499 2.35 11.77 27.28
C TYR A 499 3.81 12.18 27.14
N ALA A 500 4.08 13.20 26.33
CA ALA A 500 5.33 13.92 26.42
C ALA A 500 5.30 14.60 27.79
N ASN A 501 5.91 14.00 28.81
CA ASN A 501 6.16 14.71 30.05
C ASN A 501 6.92 15.98 29.66
N GLY A 502 6.28 17.13 29.91
CA GLY A 502 6.90 18.43 29.71
C GLY A 502 8.25 18.44 30.43
N THR A 503 9.29 18.75 29.67
CA THR A 503 10.57 19.18 30.23
C THR A 503 10.57 20.68 30.31
#